data_AF-A0A5E4CJG4-F1
#
_entry.id   AF-A0A5E4CJG4-F1
#
_cell.length_a   1.000
_cell.length_b   1.000
_cell.length_c   1.000
_cell.angle_alpha   90.00
_cell.angle_beta   90.00
_cell.angle_gamma   90.00
#
_symmetry.space_group_name_H-M   'P 1'
#
loop_
_entity.id
_entity.type
_entity.pdbx_description
1 polymer ?
#
loop_
_entity_poly.entity_id
_entity_poly.type
_entity_poly.pdbx_seq_one_letter_code
_entity_poly.pdbx_strand_id
1 'polypeptide(L)'
;MSVNPPQDFVIVDPGYLGYLYLQWQPPLALENFKECTIEYELQYRNINSKRWKTIITKNLYYKDGFDLNQGIEAKIHTLLSRQCTNGSEVQSSWSEATYWTSEQGSLETKIQDMVCVYYNWQYLICSWKPGIGAHLDTNYTLFYWYEGLEHTSQCVDYIKSNGVNVGCTFPSLESSDYKDFFVCVNGSSESKPIRSSYFIFQLQNIVKPLPPDYLNLTVKNIFEINLKWSIPKGPIPAKCFIYEVVLTGDETSWMTTTTENEIHIPRTSNESQQLCFLIRSKVNIYCSEDGLWSEWSDEECWIVVMESNVSCVVYQWRRKVSKHLNQTQIS
;
A
#
# COMPACT_ATOMS: atom_id res chain seq x y z
N MET A 1 -22.00 -30.47 -30.96
CA MET A 1 -22.14 -29.02 -31.15
C MET A 1 -20.83 -28.40 -30.68
N SER A 2 -20.17 -27.64 -31.53
CA SER A 2 -18.86 -27.05 -31.26
C SER A 2 -18.93 -25.54 -31.53
N VAL A 3 -18.19 -24.75 -30.76
CA VAL A 3 -18.08 -23.31 -30.92
C VAL A 3 -16.63 -22.95 -31.16
N ASN A 4 -16.40 -21.96 -32.02
CA ASN A 4 -15.06 -21.49 -32.33
C ASN A 4 -14.48 -20.65 -31.17
N PRO A 5 -13.15 -20.62 -31.02
CA PRO A 5 -12.52 -19.73 -30.05
C PRO A 5 -12.57 -18.26 -30.49
N PRO A 6 -12.40 -17.31 -29.56
CA PRO A 6 -12.32 -15.89 -29.89
C PRO A 6 -11.19 -15.60 -30.87
N GLN A 7 -11.44 -14.64 -31.77
CA GLN A 7 -10.47 -14.20 -32.78
C GLN A 7 -9.58 -13.08 -32.24
N ASP A 8 -8.42 -12.87 -32.86
CA ASP A 8 -7.51 -11.74 -32.60
C ASP A 8 -7.24 -11.48 -31.11
N PHE A 9 -7.09 -12.54 -30.32
CA PHE A 9 -6.82 -12.40 -28.89
C PHE A 9 -5.42 -11.83 -28.67
N VAL A 10 -5.36 -10.65 -28.07
CA VAL A 10 -4.12 -9.89 -27.89
C VAL A 10 -4.10 -9.17 -26.54
N ILE A 11 -2.89 -8.99 -26.01
CA ILE A 11 -2.61 -8.16 -24.83
C ILE A 11 -1.95 -6.88 -25.33
N VAL A 12 -2.55 -5.74 -25.01
CA VAL A 12 -2.15 -4.40 -25.47
C VAL A 12 -1.69 -3.57 -24.26
N ASP A 13 -0.52 -2.97 -24.38
CA ASP A 13 -0.01 -2.00 -23.43
C ASP A 13 -0.30 -0.57 -23.92
N PRO A 14 -1.20 0.17 -23.25
CA PRO A 14 -1.47 1.57 -23.58
C PRO A 14 -0.39 2.55 -23.08
N GLY A 15 0.64 2.05 -22.38
CA GLY A 15 1.70 2.85 -21.78
C GLY A 15 1.43 3.24 -20.32
N TYR A 16 0.47 2.60 -19.64
CA TYR A 16 0.07 2.89 -18.25
C TYR A 16 0.81 2.06 -17.20
N LEU A 17 2.10 1.80 -17.45
CA LEU A 17 3.07 1.24 -16.50
C LEU A 17 2.69 -0.11 -15.86
N GLY A 18 1.75 -0.85 -16.46
CA GLY A 18 1.29 -2.15 -15.99
C GLY A 18 -0.22 -2.35 -16.07
N TYR A 19 -1.00 -1.31 -16.35
CA TYR A 19 -2.43 -1.46 -16.62
C TYR A 19 -2.67 -1.85 -18.09
N LEU A 20 -2.87 -3.15 -18.33
CA LEU A 20 -2.92 -3.75 -19.68
C LEU A 20 -4.34 -4.10 -20.12
N TYR A 21 -4.54 -4.17 -21.44
CA TYR A 21 -5.82 -4.41 -22.08
C TYR A 21 -5.77 -5.78 -22.76
N LEU A 22 -6.66 -6.68 -22.38
CA LEU A 22 -6.84 -7.97 -23.04
C LEU A 22 -8.04 -7.81 -23.98
N GLN A 23 -7.83 -7.98 -25.28
CA GLN A 23 -8.82 -7.71 -26.31
C GLN A 23 -8.98 -8.89 -27.26
N TRP A 24 -10.19 -9.11 -27.75
CA TRP A 24 -10.50 -10.17 -28.71
C TRP A 24 -11.68 -9.76 -29.59
N GLN A 25 -11.87 -10.48 -30.69
CA GLN A 25 -13.03 -10.40 -31.56
C GLN A 25 -13.94 -11.63 -31.36
N PRO A 26 -15.25 -11.50 -31.67
CA PRO A 26 -16.16 -12.63 -31.58
C PRO A 26 -15.71 -13.82 -32.43
N PRO A 27 -16.02 -15.06 -32.02
CA PRO A 27 -15.64 -16.25 -32.77
C PRO A 27 -16.32 -16.33 -34.15
N LEU A 28 -15.75 -17.10 -35.08
CA LEU A 28 -16.36 -17.29 -36.42
C LEU A 28 -17.66 -18.10 -36.34
N ALA A 29 -18.53 -17.92 -37.35
CA ALA A 29 -19.77 -18.68 -37.56
C ALA A 29 -20.83 -18.53 -36.44
N LEU A 30 -20.98 -17.32 -35.89
CA LEU A 30 -22.01 -16.98 -34.90
C LEU A 30 -23.44 -16.96 -35.46
N GLU A 31 -23.61 -17.05 -36.78
CA GLU A 31 -24.93 -17.04 -37.41
C GLU A 31 -25.83 -18.18 -36.94
N ASN A 32 -25.23 -19.28 -36.46
CA ASN A 32 -25.95 -20.42 -35.89
C ASN A 32 -26.48 -20.15 -34.47
N PHE A 33 -26.08 -19.05 -33.82
CA PHE A 33 -26.36 -18.75 -32.42
C PHE A 33 -26.91 -17.32 -32.20
N LYS A 34 -27.63 -16.75 -33.19
CA LYS A 34 -28.10 -15.35 -33.17
C LYS A 34 -28.94 -14.95 -31.96
N GLU A 35 -29.63 -15.90 -31.31
CA GLU A 35 -30.43 -15.65 -30.10
C GLU A 35 -29.70 -16.03 -28.80
N CYS A 36 -28.43 -16.42 -28.90
CA CYS A 36 -27.63 -16.83 -27.76
C CYS A 36 -26.83 -15.66 -27.17
N THR A 37 -26.78 -15.59 -25.84
CA THR A 37 -25.81 -14.75 -25.15
C THR A 37 -24.47 -15.50 -25.05
N ILE A 38 -23.45 -14.94 -25.67
CA ILE A 38 -22.11 -15.52 -25.72
C ILE A 38 -21.28 -14.95 -24.59
N GLU A 39 -20.62 -15.84 -23.85
CA GLU A 39 -19.73 -15.49 -22.77
C GLU A 39 -18.31 -15.97 -23.09
N TYR A 40 -17.34 -15.35 -22.43
CA TYR A 40 -15.93 -15.68 -22.56
C TYR A 40 -15.37 -15.90 -21.17
N GLU A 41 -14.78 -17.06 -20.96
CA GLU A 41 -13.96 -17.29 -19.78
C GLU A 41 -12.51 -16.95 -20.14
N LEU A 42 -11.99 -15.93 -19.45
CA LEU A 42 -10.63 -15.44 -19.60
C LEU A 42 -9.85 -15.82 -18.35
N GLN A 43 -8.71 -16.49 -18.56
CA GLN A 43 -7.74 -16.79 -17.53
C GLN A 43 -6.44 -16.04 -17.82
N TYR A 44 -5.89 -15.34 -16.82
CA TYR A 44 -4.64 -14.59 -16.99
C TYR A 44 -3.79 -14.56 -15.71
N ARG A 45 -2.49 -14.32 -15.86
CA ARG A 45 -1.53 -14.14 -14.76
C ARG A 45 -0.19 -13.56 -15.23
N ASN A 46 0.60 -13.04 -14.29
CA ASN A 46 2.05 -12.97 -14.46
C ASN A 46 2.64 -14.39 -14.45
N ILE A 47 3.62 -14.67 -15.32
CA ILE A 47 4.11 -16.04 -15.61
C ILE A 47 4.64 -16.78 -14.36
N ASN A 48 5.26 -16.07 -13.41
CA ASN A 48 5.75 -16.71 -12.18
C ASN A 48 4.67 -16.88 -11.10
N SER A 49 3.46 -16.35 -11.30
CA SER A 49 2.34 -16.59 -10.40
C SER A 49 1.84 -18.03 -10.54
N LYS A 50 1.66 -18.72 -9.42
CA LYS A 50 1.08 -20.08 -9.41
C LYS A 50 -0.43 -20.09 -9.65
N ARG A 51 -1.12 -18.96 -9.44
CA ARG A 51 -2.58 -18.86 -9.51
C ARG A 51 -3.01 -18.07 -10.73
N TRP A 52 -3.92 -18.66 -11.50
CA TRP A 52 -4.65 -17.97 -12.55
C TRP A 52 -5.78 -17.13 -11.93
N LYS A 53 -5.92 -15.90 -12.41
CA LYS A 53 -7.17 -15.14 -12.22
C LYS A 53 -8.12 -15.56 -13.33
N THR A 54 -9.38 -15.79 -12.99
CA THR A 54 -10.42 -16.22 -13.92
C THR A 54 -11.61 -15.28 -13.84
N ILE A 55 -12.07 -14.80 -14.99
CA ILE A 55 -13.29 -14.01 -15.12
C ILE A 55 -14.16 -14.56 -16.24
N ILE A 56 -15.48 -14.36 -16.12
CA ILE A 56 -16.44 -14.65 -17.18
C ILE A 56 -17.08 -13.32 -17.58
N THR A 57 -17.07 -13.00 -18.87
CA THR A 57 -17.56 -11.72 -19.38
C THR A 57 -18.27 -11.87 -20.72
N LYS A 58 -19.15 -10.92 -21.03
CA LYS A 58 -19.80 -10.77 -22.34
C LYS A 58 -19.10 -9.71 -23.20
N ASN A 59 -18.22 -8.92 -22.58
CA ASN A 59 -17.45 -7.89 -23.27
C ASN A 59 -16.38 -8.53 -24.17
N LEU A 60 -15.88 -7.73 -25.11
CA LEU A 60 -14.79 -8.12 -26.02
C LEU A 60 -13.41 -7.61 -25.55
N TYR A 61 -13.36 -7.12 -24.32
CA TYR A 61 -12.14 -6.69 -23.68
C TYR A 61 -12.23 -6.82 -22.17
N TYR A 62 -11.06 -6.86 -21.54
CA TYR A 62 -10.89 -6.79 -20.10
C TYR A 62 -9.61 -5.99 -19.79
N LYS A 63 -9.53 -5.39 -18.60
CA LYS A 63 -8.39 -4.58 -18.17
C LYS A 63 -8.02 -4.94 -16.74
N ASP A 64 -6.72 -5.06 -16.47
CA ASP A 64 -6.21 -5.30 -15.11
C ASP A 64 -4.75 -4.81 -14.97
N GLY A 65 -4.27 -4.77 -13.74
CA GLY A 65 -2.89 -4.48 -13.37
C GLY A 65 -1.98 -5.71 -13.43
N PHE A 66 -0.77 -5.52 -13.99
CA PHE A 66 0.23 -6.57 -14.17
C PHE A 66 1.64 -6.07 -13.79
N ASP A 67 2.41 -6.94 -13.13
CA ASP A 67 3.83 -6.68 -12.87
C ASP A 67 4.66 -6.81 -14.16
N LEU A 68 5.03 -5.67 -14.75
CA LEU A 68 5.83 -5.61 -15.97
C LEU A 68 7.31 -5.98 -15.80
N ASN A 69 7.76 -6.29 -14.58
CA ASN A 69 9.06 -6.94 -14.38
C ASN A 69 9.08 -8.39 -14.89
N GLN A 70 7.91 -8.95 -15.19
CA GLN A 70 7.70 -10.34 -15.57
C GLN A 70 6.82 -10.39 -16.82
N GLY A 71 6.90 -11.49 -17.55
CA GLY A 71 5.97 -11.73 -18.65
C GLY A 71 4.56 -12.01 -18.14
N ILE A 72 3.60 -11.75 -19.02
CA ILE A 72 2.18 -11.98 -18.81
C ILE A 72 1.74 -13.07 -19.77
N GLU A 73 0.93 -13.99 -19.30
CA GLU A 73 0.25 -14.98 -20.13
C GLU A 73 -1.24 -14.98 -19.84
N ALA A 74 -2.02 -15.14 -20.90
CA ALA A 74 -3.45 -15.22 -20.84
C ALA A 74 -3.97 -16.23 -21.85
N LYS A 75 -5.13 -16.82 -21.53
CA LYS A 75 -5.86 -17.70 -22.41
C LYS A 75 -7.35 -17.46 -22.28
N ILE A 76 -8.07 -17.58 -23.38
CA ILE A 76 -9.49 -17.31 -23.46
C ILE A 76 -10.19 -18.37 -24.30
N HIS A 77 -11.40 -18.75 -23.91
CA HIS A 77 -12.27 -19.62 -24.71
C HIS A 77 -13.71 -19.14 -24.66
N THR A 78 -14.47 -19.46 -25.70
CA THR A 78 -15.88 -19.12 -25.82
C THR A 78 -16.71 -20.10 -25.01
N LEU A 79 -17.65 -19.57 -24.22
CA LEU A 79 -18.61 -20.32 -23.43
C LEU A 79 -20.03 -20.10 -23.97
N LEU A 80 -20.74 -21.19 -24.27
CA LEU A 80 -22.16 -21.16 -24.62
C LEU A 80 -23.00 -21.75 -23.49
N SER A 81 -23.92 -20.93 -22.98
CA SER A 81 -24.90 -21.33 -21.98
C SER A 81 -25.75 -22.52 -22.45
N ARG A 82 -26.20 -23.32 -21.48
CA ARG A 82 -27.14 -24.45 -21.69
C ARG A 82 -28.44 -24.05 -22.38
N GLN A 83 -28.81 -22.77 -22.32
CA GLN A 83 -29.99 -22.22 -22.98
C GLN A 83 -29.82 -22.12 -24.50
N CYS A 84 -28.57 -22.02 -24.97
CA CYS A 84 -28.22 -21.89 -26.38
C CYS A 84 -27.94 -23.24 -27.05
N THR A 85 -27.77 -24.26 -26.24
CA THR A 85 -27.46 -25.63 -26.65
C THR A 85 -28.64 -26.51 -26.26
N ASN A 86 -28.69 -27.75 -26.74
CA ASN A 86 -29.71 -28.72 -26.31
C ASN A 86 -29.44 -29.22 -24.86
N GLY A 87 -29.30 -28.31 -23.89
CA GLY A 87 -29.17 -28.57 -22.45
C GLY A 87 -27.74 -28.79 -21.92
N SER A 88 -26.70 -28.74 -22.76
CA SER A 88 -25.29 -29.00 -22.36
C SER A 88 -24.40 -27.81 -22.62
N GLU A 89 -23.58 -27.41 -21.66
CA GLU A 89 -22.63 -26.31 -21.84
C GLU A 89 -21.57 -26.70 -22.89
N VAL A 90 -21.33 -25.80 -23.86
CA VAL A 90 -20.38 -26.03 -24.95
C VAL A 90 -19.28 -24.97 -24.85
N GLN A 91 -18.03 -25.42 -24.85
CA GLN A 91 -16.84 -24.58 -24.79
C GLN A 91 -15.97 -24.77 -26.03
N SER A 92 -15.25 -23.73 -26.44
CA SER A 92 -14.27 -23.82 -27.53
C SER A 92 -12.92 -24.38 -27.05
N SER A 93 -11.97 -24.51 -27.97
CA SER A 93 -10.55 -24.55 -27.62
C SER A 93 -10.08 -23.22 -27.01
N TRP A 94 -8.91 -23.22 -26.38
CA TRP A 94 -8.26 -22.00 -25.90
C TRP A 94 -7.56 -21.24 -27.03
N SER A 95 -7.71 -19.92 -27.03
CA SER A 95 -6.81 -18.97 -27.68
C SER A 95 -5.87 -18.39 -26.64
N GLU A 96 -4.58 -18.29 -26.94
CA GLU A 96 -3.55 -17.86 -25.98
C GLU A 96 -2.81 -16.61 -26.46
N ALA A 97 -2.39 -15.77 -25.53
CA ALA A 97 -1.58 -14.60 -25.79
C ALA A 97 -0.55 -14.40 -24.67
N THR A 98 0.61 -13.86 -25.03
CA THR A 98 1.65 -13.46 -24.07
C THR A 98 2.12 -12.05 -24.35
N TYR A 99 2.60 -11.37 -23.31
CA TYR A 99 3.14 -10.03 -23.41
C TYR A 99 4.40 -9.90 -22.54
N TRP A 100 5.40 -9.22 -23.09
CA TRP A 100 6.66 -8.91 -22.42
C TRP A 100 7.05 -7.47 -22.73
N THR A 101 7.57 -6.75 -21.74
CA THR A 101 8.21 -5.46 -21.99
C THR A 101 9.56 -5.67 -22.66
N SER A 102 9.99 -4.69 -23.46
CA SER A 102 11.32 -4.74 -24.07
C SER A 102 12.40 -4.69 -22.99
N GLU A 103 13.16 -5.78 -22.89
CA GLU A 103 14.21 -5.96 -21.92
C GLU A 103 15.46 -5.15 -22.28
N GLN A 104 15.52 -3.89 -21.86
CA GLN A 104 16.71 -3.04 -22.02
C GLN A 104 17.59 -3.11 -20.77
N GLY A 105 18.91 -3.13 -20.96
CA GLY A 105 19.86 -3.15 -19.84
C GLY A 105 19.97 -4.50 -19.12
N SER A 106 21.04 -4.68 -18.35
CA SER A 106 21.26 -5.89 -17.55
C SER A 106 20.40 -5.89 -16.29
N LEU A 107 20.04 -7.07 -15.77
CA LEU A 107 19.25 -7.19 -14.55
C LEU A 107 19.91 -6.49 -13.34
N GLU A 108 21.24 -6.45 -13.29
CA GLU A 108 22.01 -5.81 -12.21
C GLU A 108 21.87 -4.28 -12.19
N THR A 109 21.40 -3.68 -13.29
CA THR A 109 21.16 -2.22 -13.37
C THR A 109 19.79 -1.81 -12.81
N LYS A 110 18.90 -2.76 -12.49
CA LYS A 110 17.64 -2.47 -11.80
C LYS A 110 17.90 -1.77 -10.47
N ILE A 111 17.08 -0.79 -10.14
CA ILE A 111 17.09 -0.19 -8.81
C ILE A 111 16.80 -1.25 -7.73
N GLN A 112 17.32 -0.99 -6.53
CA GLN A 112 17.16 -1.86 -5.37
C GLN A 112 16.34 -1.16 -4.28
N ASP A 113 15.78 -1.94 -3.36
CA ASP A 113 15.17 -1.46 -2.12
C ASP A 113 14.15 -0.32 -2.33
N MET A 114 13.25 -0.49 -3.30
CA MET A 114 12.15 0.46 -3.51
C MET A 114 11.23 0.45 -2.28
N VAL A 115 11.11 1.60 -1.64
CA VAL A 115 10.25 1.81 -0.47
C VAL A 115 9.40 3.04 -0.71
N CYS A 116 8.09 2.89 -0.58
CA CYS A 116 7.13 3.98 -0.63
C CYS A 116 6.36 4.07 0.69
N VAL A 117 6.19 5.29 1.20
CA VAL A 117 5.45 5.57 2.44
C VAL A 117 4.49 6.72 2.17
N TYR A 118 3.20 6.48 2.43
CA TYR A 118 2.17 7.51 2.31
C TYR A 118 1.98 8.22 3.65
N TYR A 119 2.73 9.29 3.85
CA TYR A 119 2.81 9.96 5.14
C TYR A 119 1.50 10.67 5.47
N ASN A 120 0.93 10.28 6.61
CA ASN A 120 -0.30 10.81 7.16
C ASN A 120 -1.48 10.87 6.19
N TRP A 121 -1.45 10.03 5.13
CA TRP A 121 -2.46 10.06 4.06
C TRP A 121 -2.55 11.43 3.36
N GLN A 122 -1.41 12.14 3.25
CA GLN A 122 -1.33 13.51 2.71
C GLN A 122 -0.34 13.62 1.57
N TYR A 123 0.86 13.03 1.71
CA TYR A 123 1.90 13.09 0.70
C TYR A 123 2.67 11.78 0.66
N LEU A 124 3.01 11.35 -0.55
CA LEU A 124 3.73 10.11 -0.79
C LEU A 124 5.22 10.43 -0.96
N ILE A 125 6.07 9.60 -0.36
CA ILE A 125 7.50 9.60 -0.65
C ILE A 125 7.89 8.19 -1.06
N CYS A 126 8.61 8.08 -2.17
CA CYS A 126 9.28 6.86 -2.57
C CYS A 126 10.79 7.07 -2.61
N SER A 127 11.55 6.06 -2.23
CA SER A 127 13.01 6.05 -2.26
C SER A 127 13.53 4.70 -2.73
N TRP A 128 14.68 4.70 -3.37
CA TRP A 128 15.36 3.50 -3.86
C TRP A 128 16.87 3.65 -3.78
N LYS A 129 17.59 2.54 -3.94
CA LYS A 129 19.03 2.52 -4.15
C LYS A 129 19.35 2.27 -5.63
N PRO A 130 20.45 2.84 -6.15
CA PRO A 130 20.95 2.47 -7.47
C PRO A 130 21.22 0.96 -7.58
N GLY A 131 21.13 0.44 -8.80
CA GLY A 131 21.50 -0.95 -9.07
C GLY A 131 22.99 -1.20 -8.86
N ILE A 132 23.36 -2.40 -8.43
CA ILE A 132 24.77 -2.77 -8.19
C ILE A 132 25.59 -2.68 -9.48
N GLY A 133 24.97 -2.98 -10.63
CA GLY A 133 25.58 -2.88 -11.95
C GLY A 133 25.36 -1.53 -12.64
N ALA A 134 24.76 -0.54 -11.97
CA ALA A 134 24.55 0.78 -12.54
C ALA A 134 25.87 1.54 -12.67
N HIS A 135 26.07 2.21 -13.80
CA HIS A 135 27.27 3.00 -14.05
C HIS A 135 27.23 4.33 -13.27
N LEU A 136 28.40 4.93 -13.02
CA LEU A 136 28.53 6.17 -12.23
C LEU A 136 27.80 7.37 -12.83
N ASP A 137 27.63 7.40 -14.15
CA ASP A 137 26.90 8.42 -14.91
C ASP A 137 25.38 8.18 -14.94
N THR A 138 24.89 7.10 -14.30
CA THR A 138 23.46 6.76 -14.32
C THR A 138 22.66 7.75 -13.52
N ASN A 139 21.57 8.25 -14.11
CA ASN A 139 20.53 8.95 -13.39
C ASN A 139 19.16 8.29 -13.62
N TYR A 140 18.26 8.46 -12.65
CA TYR A 140 16.98 7.77 -12.62
C TYR A 140 15.82 8.74 -12.83
N THR A 141 14.78 8.28 -13.55
CA THR A 141 13.54 9.02 -13.72
C THR A 141 12.37 8.15 -13.28
N LEU A 142 11.53 8.69 -12.39
CA LEU A 142 10.35 8.02 -11.90
C LEU A 142 9.12 8.50 -12.68
N PHE A 143 8.35 7.55 -13.18
CA PHE A 143 7.04 7.73 -13.77
C PHE A 143 5.99 7.02 -12.91
N TYR A 144 4.79 7.58 -12.86
CA TYR A 144 3.66 6.99 -12.15
C TYR A 144 2.36 7.15 -12.92
N TRP A 145 1.40 6.28 -12.63
CA TRP A 145 0.04 6.36 -13.16
C TRP A 145 -0.94 5.67 -12.21
N TYR A 146 -2.17 6.16 -12.20
CA TYR A 146 -3.31 5.51 -11.55
C TYR A 146 -4.58 5.88 -12.31
N GLU A 147 -5.62 5.06 -12.18
CA GLU A 147 -6.90 5.33 -12.84
C GLU A 147 -7.45 6.70 -12.45
N GLY A 148 -7.71 7.57 -13.44
CA GLY A 148 -8.10 8.96 -13.23
C GLY A 148 -7.09 9.96 -13.83
N LEU A 149 -5.85 9.54 -14.07
CA LEU A 149 -4.90 10.30 -14.88
C LEU A 149 -5.06 9.98 -16.36
N GLU A 150 -5.03 11.01 -17.21
CA GLU A 150 -5.11 10.88 -18.67
C GLU A 150 -3.88 10.17 -19.25
N HIS A 151 -2.69 10.49 -18.71
CA HIS A 151 -1.41 9.95 -19.15
C HIS A 151 -0.50 9.67 -17.95
N THR A 152 0.60 8.94 -18.20
CA THR A 152 1.66 8.78 -17.19
C THR A 152 2.25 10.12 -16.83
N SER A 153 2.56 10.29 -15.55
CA SER A 153 3.17 11.51 -15.01
C SER A 153 4.58 11.23 -14.56
N GLN A 154 5.49 12.18 -14.80
CA GLN A 154 6.86 12.11 -14.29
C GLN A 154 6.95 12.78 -12.92
N CYS A 155 7.79 12.24 -12.03
CA CYS A 155 8.16 12.93 -10.81
C CYS A 155 8.80 14.31 -11.12
N VAL A 156 8.40 15.31 -10.33
CA VAL A 156 8.88 16.70 -10.44
C VAL A 156 9.77 17.11 -9.26
N ASP A 157 9.57 16.50 -8.08
CA ASP A 157 10.34 16.79 -6.86
C ASP A 157 11.19 15.58 -6.45
N TYR A 158 12.43 15.55 -6.94
CA TYR A 158 13.36 14.44 -6.73
C TYR A 158 14.18 14.61 -5.45
N ILE A 159 14.28 13.52 -4.69
CA ILE A 159 15.27 13.37 -3.63
C ILE A 159 16.58 12.92 -4.27
N LYS A 160 17.66 13.67 -4.04
CA LYS A 160 18.97 13.41 -4.62
C LYS A 160 20.00 12.99 -3.57
N SER A 161 20.87 12.08 -3.95
CA SER A 161 22.08 11.71 -3.20
C SER A 161 23.26 11.75 -4.16
N ASN A 162 24.29 12.54 -3.83
CA ASN A 162 25.47 12.75 -4.69
C ASN A 162 25.12 13.14 -6.15
N GLY A 163 24.05 13.94 -6.33
CA GLY A 163 23.60 14.38 -7.65
C GLY A 163 22.72 13.39 -8.43
N VAL A 164 22.57 12.16 -7.94
CA VAL A 164 21.73 11.10 -8.54
C VAL A 164 20.34 11.10 -7.91
N ASN A 165 19.30 10.93 -8.71
CA ASN A 165 17.93 10.78 -8.25
C ASN A 165 17.76 9.42 -7.54
N VAL A 166 17.40 9.45 -6.26
CA VAL A 166 17.23 8.25 -5.40
C VAL A 166 15.87 8.23 -4.70
N GLY A 167 14.99 9.16 -5.03
CA GLY A 167 13.65 9.22 -4.49
C GLY A 167 12.78 10.27 -5.17
N CYS A 168 11.50 10.23 -4.87
CA CYS A 168 10.50 11.17 -5.35
C CYS A 168 9.57 11.54 -4.19
N THR A 169 9.32 12.83 -4.03
CA THR A 169 8.21 13.36 -3.24
C THR A 169 7.06 13.67 -4.18
N PHE A 170 5.89 13.10 -3.92
CA PHE A 170 4.72 13.35 -4.73
C PHE A 170 3.91 14.51 -4.14
N PRO A 171 3.29 15.35 -4.98
CA PRO A 171 2.31 16.32 -4.50
C PRO A 171 1.09 15.60 -3.91
N SER A 172 0.11 16.38 -3.45
CA SER A 172 -1.21 15.83 -3.08
C SER A 172 -1.78 15.05 -4.27
N LEU A 173 -1.98 13.75 -4.09
CA LEU A 173 -2.52 12.85 -5.11
C LEU A 173 -4.04 12.82 -4.97
N GLU A 174 -4.74 13.42 -5.92
CA GLU A 174 -6.21 13.50 -5.85
C GLU A 174 -6.85 12.14 -6.13
N SER A 175 -7.68 11.71 -5.19
CA SER A 175 -8.49 10.49 -5.27
C SER A 175 -7.68 9.25 -5.66
N SER A 176 -6.41 9.15 -5.29
CA SER A 176 -5.48 8.07 -5.72
C SER A 176 -5.61 6.77 -4.92
N ASP A 177 -6.36 6.77 -3.83
CA ASP A 177 -6.46 5.65 -2.89
C ASP A 177 -7.46 4.59 -3.36
N TYR A 178 -7.36 3.38 -2.81
CA TYR A 178 -8.24 2.24 -3.08
C TYR A 178 -8.25 1.77 -4.53
N LYS A 179 -7.17 2.04 -5.25
CA LYS A 179 -6.88 1.54 -6.60
C LYS A 179 -5.39 1.32 -6.75
N ASP A 180 -5.04 0.64 -7.83
CA ASP A 180 -3.65 0.36 -8.15
C ASP A 180 -2.92 1.63 -8.59
N PHE A 181 -1.80 1.89 -7.92
CA PHE A 181 -0.86 2.96 -8.19
C PHE A 181 0.40 2.34 -8.79
N PHE A 182 0.60 2.58 -10.09
CA PHE A 182 1.67 2.01 -10.89
C PHE A 182 2.87 2.95 -10.89
N VAL A 183 4.06 2.41 -10.65
CA VAL A 183 5.32 3.16 -10.66
C VAL A 183 6.32 2.46 -11.57
N CYS A 184 7.01 3.23 -12.39
CA CYS A 184 8.16 2.79 -13.17
C CYS A 184 9.35 3.69 -12.84
N VAL A 185 10.47 3.09 -12.47
CA VAL A 185 11.75 3.80 -12.37
C VAL A 185 12.63 3.32 -13.51
N ASN A 186 12.90 4.21 -14.46
CA ASN A 186 13.85 3.98 -15.53
C ASN A 186 15.18 4.69 -15.22
N GLY A 187 16.21 4.42 -16.02
CA GLY A 187 17.47 5.13 -15.92
C GLY A 187 18.04 5.50 -17.28
N SER A 188 18.82 6.57 -17.30
CA SER A 188 19.63 6.98 -18.44
C SER A 188 21.10 6.94 -18.05
N SER A 189 21.93 6.44 -18.96
CA SER A 189 23.39 6.43 -18.90
C SER A 189 23.93 6.58 -20.32
N GLU A 190 25.04 7.28 -20.48
CA GLU A 190 25.73 7.41 -21.77
C GLU A 190 26.40 6.09 -22.20
N SER A 191 26.69 5.23 -21.23
CA SER A 191 27.46 4.00 -21.43
C SER A 191 26.57 2.86 -21.94
N LYS A 192 25.50 2.54 -21.20
CA LYS A 192 24.64 1.39 -21.47
C LYS A 192 23.19 1.64 -21.05
N PRO A 193 22.22 0.97 -21.68
CA PRO A 193 20.83 1.01 -21.23
C PRO A 193 20.68 0.48 -19.80
N ILE A 194 19.78 1.09 -19.04
CA ILE A 194 19.45 0.71 -17.67
C ILE A 194 18.12 -0.04 -17.67
N ARG A 195 18.03 -1.11 -16.89
CA ARG A 195 16.83 -1.91 -16.76
C ARG A 195 15.81 -1.20 -15.88
N SER A 196 14.63 -0.93 -16.44
CA SER A 196 13.51 -0.38 -15.68
C SER A 196 12.99 -1.34 -14.61
N SER A 197 12.54 -0.76 -13.50
CA SER A 197 11.86 -1.48 -12.43
C SER A 197 10.43 -0.98 -12.29
N TYR A 198 9.48 -1.90 -12.26
CA TYR A 198 8.04 -1.61 -12.14
C TYR A 198 7.53 -2.00 -10.76
N PHE A 199 6.56 -1.26 -10.22
CA PHE A 199 5.96 -1.55 -8.92
C PHE A 199 4.48 -1.19 -8.95
N ILE A 200 3.68 -1.93 -8.19
CA ILE A 200 2.26 -1.66 -8.00
C ILE A 200 2.02 -1.56 -6.51
N PHE A 201 1.39 -0.46 -6.10
CA PHE A 201 1.01 -0.22 -4.71
C PHE A 201 -0.48 0.09 -4.64
N GLN A 202 -1.06 -0.09 -3.46
CA GLN A 202 -2.32 0.55 -3.10
C GLN A 202 -2.04 1.47 -1.93
N LEU A 203 -2.23 2.77 -2.12
CA LEU A 203 -1.66 3.78 -1.22
C LEU A 203 -2.17 3.67 0.21
N GLN A 204 -3.44 3.28 0.41
CA GLN A 204 -4.03 3.08 1.73
C GLN A 204 -3.29 2.00 2.54
N ASN A 205 -2.64 1.03 1.89
CA ASN A 205 -1.93 -0.06 2.55
C ASN A 205 -0.50 0.30 2.99
N ILE A 206 0.00 1.48 2.59
CA ILE A 206 1.36 1.96 2.92
C ILE A 206 1.33 3.28 3.70
N VAL A 207 0.20 3.57 4.35
CA VAL A 207 0.04 4.79 5.15
C VAL A 207 0.85 4.69 6.44
N LYS A 208 1.63 5.73 6.73
CA LYS A 208 2.26 5.95 8.03
C LYS A 208 1.65 7.19 8.69
N PRO A 209 0.73 7.03 9.66
CA PRO A 209 0.12 8.17 10.33
C PRO A 209 1.10 8.96 11.21
N LEU A 210 0.64 10.12 11.69
CA LEU A 210 1.32 10.83 12.78
C LEU A 210 1.08 10.12 14.14
N PRO A 211 1.99 10.27 15.11
CA PRO A 211 1.71 9.88 16.49
C PRO A 211 0.48 10.63 17.03
N PRO A 212 -0.31 10.01 17.92
CA PRO A 212 -1.35 10.72 18.65
C PRO A 212 -0.77 11.86 19.48
N ASP A 213 -1.48 12.99 19.50
CA ASP A 213 -1.14 14.15 20.31
C ASP A 213 -1.95 14.14 21.62
N TYR A 214 -1.55 14.99 22.57
CA TYR A 214 -2.28 15.33 23.80
C TYR A 214 -2.75 14.11 24.60
N LEU A 215 -1.86 13.60 25.46
CA LEU A 215 -2.20 12.59 26.45
C LEU A 215 -2.75 13.25 27.72
N ASN A 216 -3.92 12.80 28.17
CA ASN A 216 -4.54 13.27 29.41
C ASN A 216 -4.92 12.07 30.29
N LEU A 217 -4.45 12.10 31.53
CA LEU A 217 -4.77 11.10 32.54
C LEU A 217 -5.74 11.70 33.55
N THR A 218 -6.88 11.02 33.72
CA THR A 218 -7.91 11.40 34.69
C THR A 218 -8.23 10.23 35.60
N VAL A 219 -8.56 10.51 36.85
CA VAL A 219 -9.00 9.48 37.80
C VAL A 219 -10.52 9.56 37.89
N LYS A 220 -11.22 8.52 37.42
CA LYS A 220 -12.69 8.47 37.47
C LYS A 220 -13.18 8.18 38.89
N ASN A 221 -12.49 7.27 39.58
CA ASN A 221 -12.68 6.93 40.99
C ASN A 221 -11.37 6.34 41.54
N ILE A 222 -11.29 6.05 42.85
CA ILE A 222 -10.04 5.55 43.48
C ILE A 222 -9.49 4.24 42.87
N PHE A 223 -10.31 3.50 42.11
CA PHE A 223 -9.97 2.21 41.50
C PHE A 223 -9.76 2.28 39.98
N GLU A 224 -9.98 3.42 39.32
CA GLU A 224 -10.03 3.49 37.87
C GLU A 224 -9.36 4.76 37.33
N ILE A 225 -8.36 4.54 36.48
CA ILE A 225 -7.65 5.57 35.74
C ILE A 225 -8.15 5.55 34.30
N ASN A 226 -8.55 6.70 33.80
CA ASN A 226 -8.88 6.90 32.39
C ASN A 226 -7.76 7.68 31.71
N LEU A 227 -7.06 7.03 30.78
CA LEU A 227 -6.12 7.68 29.87
C LEU A 227 -6.84 7.97 28.57
N LYS A 228 -6.80 9.23 28.13
CA LYS A 228 -7.41 9.69 26.89
C LYS A 228 -6.40 10.43 26.03
N TRP A 229 -6.51 10.27 24.71
CA TRP A 229 -5.68 10.98 23.75
C TRP A 229 -6.50 11.64 22.64
N SER A 230 -5.86 12.57 21.93
CA SER A 230 -6.43 13.15 20.73
C SER A 230 -6.02 12.34 19.49
N ILE A 231 -6.91 12.32 18.50
CA ILE A 231 -6.64 11.68 17.21
C ILE A 231 -5.51 12.47 16.51
N PRO A 232 -4.56 11.81 15.82
CA PRO A 232 -3.53 12.50 15.07
C PRO A 232 -4.12 13.52 14.09
N LYS A 233 -3.49 14.69 13.97
CA LYS A 233 -3.96 15.73 13.04
C LYS A 233 -3.77 15.27 11.60
N GLY A 234 -4.82 15.34 10.80
CA GLY A 234 -4.74 14.96 9.39
C GLY A 234 -6.09 14.63 8.78
N PRO A 235 -6.08 14.13 7.52
CA PRO A 235 -7.28 13.74 6.81
C PRO A 235 -7.80 12.35 7.23
N ILE A 236 -7.03 11.58 7.98
CA ILE A 236 -7.39 10.22 8.38
C ILE A 236 -8.61 10.26 9.33
N PRO A 237 -9.72 9.61 8.99
CA PRO A 237 -10.89 9.57 9.86
C PRO A 237 -10.62 8.85 11.19
N ALA A 238 -11.23 9.31 12.28
CA ALA A 238 -11.09 8.71 13.62
C ALA A 238 -11.31 7.19 13.63
N LYS A 239 -12.33 6.72 12.91
CA LYS A 239 -12.71 5.30 12.80
C LYS A 239 -11.66 4.42 12.09
N CYS A 240 -10.69 5.02 11.42
CA CYS A 240 -9.64 4.32 10.70
C CYS A 240 -8.39 4.08 11.55
N PHE A 241 -8.34 4.55 12.80
CA PHE A 241 -7.19 4.34 13.66
C PHE A 241 -7.32 3.05 14.48
N ILE A 242 -6.19 2.40 14.68
CA ILE A 242 -5.90 1.51 15.79
C ILE A 242 -4.70 2.08 16.53
N TYR A 243 -4.75 2.04 17.85
CA TYR A 243 -3.72 2.54 18.73
C TYR A 243 -3.03 1.39 19.43
N GLU A 244 -1.76 1.58 19.70
CA GLU A 244 -0.98 0.73 20.60
C GLU A 244 -0.48 1.58 21.74
N VAL A 245 -0.79 1.16 22.95
CA VAL A 245 -0.51 1.90 24.19
C VAL A 245 0.43 1.06 25.02
N VAL A 246 1.56 1.64 25.41
CA VAL A 246 2.48 1.09 26.41
C VAL A 246 2.32 1.92 27.66
N LEU A 247 2.03 1.26 28.78
CA LEU A 247 2.06 1.86 30.10
C LEU A 247 3.14 1.17 30.94
N THR A 248 4.03 1.98 31.47
CA THR A 248 5.11 1.59 32.38
C THR A 248 4.79 2.12 33.77
N GLY A 249 4.56 1.21 34.72
CA GLY A 249 4.49 1.50 36.15
C GLY A 249 5.79 1.22 36.88
N ASP A 250 5.76 1.28 38.21
CA ASP A 250 6.95 1.10 39.06
C ASP A 250 7.62 -0.28 38.92
N GLU A 251 6.85 -1.35 38.73
CA GLU A 251 7.38 -2.73 38.63
C GLU A 251 6.94 -3.48 37.36
N THR A 252 5.94 -2.97 36.62
CA THR A 252 5.33 -3.69 35.50
C THR A 252 5.10 -2.77 34.31
N SER A 253 5.43 -3.27 33.12
CA SER A 253 5.07 -2.68 31.83
C SER A 253 4.00 -3.54 31.18
N TRP A 254 2.92 -2.92 30.71
CA TRP A 254 1.89 -3.59 29.93
C TRP A 254 1.65 -2.85 28.63
N MET A 255 1.19 -3.61 27.66
CA MET A 255 1.02 -3.17 26.28
C MET A 255 -0.31 -3.70 25.77
N THR A 256 -1.08 -2.84 25.12
CA THR A 256 -2.38 -3.22 24.56
C THR A 256 -2.65 -2.49 23.26
N THR A 257 -3.67 -2.96 22.54
CA THR A 257 -4.19 -2.30 21.35
C THR A 257 -5.67 -1.97 21.53
N THR A 258 -6.11 -0.83 21.01
CA THR A 258 -7.50 -0.38 21.05
C THR A 258 -7.85 0.48 19.84
N THR A 259 -9.11 0.47 19.41
CA THR A 259 -9.65 1.39 18.40
C THR A 259 -10.32 2.62 19.01
N GLU A 260 -10.52 2.62 20.33
CA GLU A 260 -11.03 3.76 21.08
C GLU A 260 -9.89 4.75 21.36
N ASN A 261 -10.24 6.02 21.55
CA ASN A 261 -9.28 7.08 21.89
C ASN A 261 -9.13 7.27 23.41
N GLU A 262 -9.56 6.29 24.19
CA GLU A 262 -9.35 6.22 25.62
C GLU A 262 -9.18 4.76 26.08
N ILE A 263 -8.61 4.60 27.27
CA ILE A 263 -8.50 3.31 27.94
C ILE A 263 -8.71 3.45 29.45
N HIS A 264 -9.45 2.51 30.01
CA HIS A 264 -9.70 2.40 31.43
C HIS A 264 -8.77 1.34 32.04
N ILE A 265 -8.03 1.75 33.06
CA ILE A 265 -7.01 0.93 33.71
C ILE A 265 -7.46 0.74 35.17
N PRO A 266 -7.69 -0.50 35.60
CA PRO A 266 -7.99 -0.79 36.99
C PRO A 266 -6.73 -0.56 37.83
N ARG A 267 -6.89 0.13 38.96
CA ARG A 267 -5.82 0.39 39.89
C ARG A 267 -5.74 -0.76 40.89
N THR A 268 -4.57 -1.39 40.97
CA THR A 268 -4.35 -2.58 41.79
C THR A 268 -3.71 -2.29 43.16
N SER A 269 -3.18 -1.09 43.37
CA SER A 269 -2.59 -0.67 44.65
C SER A 269 -3.16 0.65 45.16
N ASN A 270 -3.21 0.77 46.50
CA ASN A 270 -3.59 1.99 47.20
C ASN A 270 -2.41 2.95 47.43
N GLU A 271 -1.23 2.62 46.91
CA GLU A 271 -0.02 3.41 47.07
C GLU A 271 0.15 4.43 45.94
N SER A 272 0.99 5.44 46.17
CA SER A 272 1.36 6.39 45.12
C SER A 272 2.07 5.64 44.00
N GLN A 273 1.58 5.78 42.77
CA GLN A 273 2.14 5.06 41.62
C GLN A 273 2.62 6.05 40.57
N GLN A 274 3.83 5.84 40.06
CA GLN A 274 4.29 6.54 38.86
C GLN A 274 3.87 5.74 37.63
N LEU A 275 3.25 6.43 36.67
CA LEU A 275 2.71 5.84 35.46
C LEU A 275 3.19 6.65 34.25
N CYS A 276 3.93 6.02 33.35
CA CYS A 276 4.42 6.62 32.11
C CYS A 276 3.77 5.96 30.90
N PHE A 277 3.36 6.76 29.91
CA PHE A 277 2.62 6.29 28.75
C PHE A 277 3.32 6.67 27.46
N LEU A 278 3.35 5.72 26.53
CA LEU A 278 3.71 5.90 25.14
C LEU A 278 2.56 5.40 24.28
N ILE A 279 2.22 6.15 23.24
CA ILE A 279 1.17 5.76 22.31
C ILE A 279 1.61 5.95 20.87
N ARG A 280 1.23 5.01 20.00
CA ARG A 280 1.37 5.16 18.55
C ARG A 280 0.11 4.71 17.85
N SER A 281 -0.02 5.09 16.58
CA SER A 281 -1.20 4.82 15.78
C SER A 281 -0.85 4.12 14.46
N LYS A 282 -1.79 3.34 13.93
CA LYS A 282 -1.73 2.70 12.61
C LYS A 282 -3.13 2.77 11.98
N VAL A 283 -3.21 2.70 10.66
CA VAL A 283 -4.49 2.52 9.96
C VAL A 283 -5.00 1.10 10.16
N ASN A 284 -6.26 0.97 10.58
CA ASN A 284 -6.86 -0.32 10.93
C ASN A 284 -7.42 -1.06 9.70
N ILE A 285 -7.76 -2.32 9.91
CA ILE A 285 -8.20 -3.25 8.86
C ILE A 285 -9.50 -2.85 8.15
N TYR A 286 -10.27 -1.93 8.71
CA TYR A 286 -11.53 -1.47 8.10
C TYR A 286 -11.30 -0.40 7.04
N CYS A 287 -10.13 0.23 7.03
CA CYS A 287 -9.76 1.28 6.08
C CYS A 287 -8.57 0.88 5.19
N SER A 288 -7.77 -0.11 5.58
CA SER A 288 -6.68 -0.63 4.75
C SER A 288 -6.39 -2.09 5.08
N GLU A 289 -5.85 -2.85 4.13
CA GLU A 289 -5.46 -4.25 4.37
C GLU A 289 -4.16 -4.36 5.18
N ASP A 290 -3.29 -3.34 5.05
CA ASP A 290 -2.05 -3.19 5.81
C ASP A 290 -1.78 -1.71 6.14
N GLY A 291 -0.66 -1.41 6.81
CA GLY A 291 -0.25 -0.06 7.12
C GLY A 291 1.00 -0.03 7.99
N LEU A 292 1.55 1.17 8.17
CA LEU A 292 2.75 1.39 8.96
C LEU A 292 2.37 2.01 10.29
N TRP A 293 3.04 1.59 11.36
CA TRP A 293 2.95 2.26 12.65
C TRP A 293 3.57 3.65 12.57
N SER A 294 2.92 4.62 13.19
CA SER A 294 3.51 5.92 13.46
C SER A 294 4.76 5.77 14.34
N GLU A 295 5.53 6.85 14.46
CA GLU A 295 6.44 6.99 15.60
C GLU A 295 5.64 6.93 16.91
N TRP A 296 6.33 6.65 18.01
CA TRP A 296 5.74 6.81 19.34
C TRP A 296 5.53 8.29 19.65
N SER A 297 4.50 8.59 20.45
CA SER A 297 4.33 9.89 21.09
C SER A 297 5.52 10.19 22.01
N ASP A 298 5.64 11.44 22.43
CA ASP A 298 6.48 11.76 23.58
C ASP A 298 5.98 10.97 24.80
N GLU A 299 6.92 10.50 25.63
CA GLU A 299 6.59 9.86 26.90
C GLU A 299 6.02 10.89 27.86
N GLU A 300 4.82 10.65 28.38
CA GLU A 300 4.20 11.48 29.41
C GLU A 300 4.01 10.64 30.68
N CYS A 301 4.44 11.18 31.81
CA CYS A 301 4.35 10.51 33.10
C CYS A 301 3.45 11.28 34.07
N TRP A 302 2.75 10.52 34.90
CA TRP A 302 1.94 11.03 35.98
C TRP A 302 2.29 10.33 37.27
N ILE A 303 2.17 11.06 38.38
CA ILE A 303 2.18 10.51 39.73
C ILE A 303 0.75 10.58 40.23
N VAL A 304 0.17 9.42 40.52
CA VAL A 304 -1.17 9.32 41.10
C VAL A 304 -1.01 9.15 42.60
N VAL A 305 -1.35 10.19 43.37
CA VAL A 305 -1.22 10.21 44.83
C VAL A 305 -2.59 10.01 45.47
N MET A 306 -2.67 9.12 46.46
CA MET A 306 -3.88 8.95 47.28
C MET A 306 -3.83 9.97 48.44
N GLU A 307 -4.72 10.96 48.43
CA GLU A 307 -4.79 11.96 49.51
C GLU A 307 -5.70 11.53 50.66
N SER A 308 -6.71 10.70 50.38
CA SER A 308 -7.60 10.10 51.39
C SER A 308 -8.26 8.82 50.86
N ASN A 309 -8.97 8.09 51.73
CA ASN A 309 -9.73 6.87 51.36
C ASN A 309 -10.82 7.09 50.28
N VAL A 310 -11.06 8.34 49.87
CA VAL A 310 -12.07 8.73 48.87
C VAL A 310 -11.54 9.69 47.79
N SER A 311 -10.28 10.14 47.86
CA SER A 311 -9.72 11.13 46.92
C SER A 311 -8.33 10.78 46.42
N CYS A 312 -8.10 11.03 45.14
CA CYS A 312 -6.81 10.88 44.46
C CYS A 312 -6.49 12.16 43.69
N VAL A 313 -5.23 12.55 43.71
CA VAL A 313 -4.71 13.69 42.96
C VAL A 313 -3.66 13.23 41.97
N VAL A 314 -3.72 13.80 40.77
CA VAL A 314 -2.84 13.46 39.65
C VAL A 314 -1.90 14.62 39.39
N TYR A 315 -0.60 14.35 39.42
CA TYR A 315 0.43 15.31 39.07
C TYR A 315 1.09 14.88 37.77
N GLN A 316 0.99 15.70 36.72
CA GLN A 316 1.73 15.47 35.49
C GLN A 316 3.18 15.90 35.66
N TRP A 317 4.11 15.02 35.28
CA TRP A 317 5.52 15.31 35.30
C TRP A 317 6.16 14.91 33.97
N ARG A 318 6.78 15.88 33.29
CA ARG A 318 7.57 15.62 32.09
C ARG A 318 9.01 15.34 32.47
N ARG A 319 9.47 14.13 32.16
CA ARG A 319 10.90 13.79 32.21
C ARG A 319 11.59 14.65 31.15
N LYS A 320 12.40 15.63 31.56
CA LYS A 320 13.27 16.35 30.61
C LYS A 320 14.24 15.32 30.03
N VAL A 321 13.96 14.83 28.83
CA VAL A 321 14.95 14.10 28.05
C VAL A 321 16.02 15.12 27.66
N SER A 322 17.15 15.08 28.35
CA SER A 322 18.36 15.77 27.92
C SER A 322 18.74 15.19 26.56
N LYS A 323 18.36 15.88 25.47
CA LYS A 323 19.03 15.67 24.18
C LYS A 323 20.47 16.08 24.38
N HIS A 324 21.34 15.13 24.70
CA HIS A 324 22.76 15.32 24.47
C HIS A 324 22.95 15.52 22.97
N LEU A 325 23.10 16.78 22.58
CA LEU A 325 23.83 17.15 21.38
C LEU A 325 25.19 16.46 21.46
N ASN A 326 25.35 15.36 20.71
CA ASN A 326 26.67 14.90 20.33
C ASN A 326 27.26 15.92 19.36
N GLN A 327 27.84 16.98 19.93
CA GLN A 327 28.91 17.75 19.30
C GLN A 327 30.23 17.11 19.70
N THR A 328 30.82 16.34 18.78
CA THR A 328 32.26 16.06 18.57
C THR A 328 32.34 14.85 17.63
N GLN A 329 33.09 14.80 16.54
CA GLN A 329 34.21 15.61 16.07
C GLN A 329 34.32 15.47 14.54
N ILE A 330 34.53 16.61 13.89
CA ILE A 330 35.18 16.69 12.58
C ILE A 330 36.67 16.51 12.85
N SER A 331 37.27 15.50 12.25
CA SER A 331 38.66 15.48 11.77
C SER A 331 38.80 14.42 10.70
#